data_AF-A0A0P1GHJ3-F1
#
_entry.id   AF-A0A0P1GHJ3-F1
#
_cell.length_a   1.000
_cell.length_b   1.000
_cell.length_c   1.000
_cell.angle_alpha   90.00
_cell.angle_beta   90.00
_cell.angle_gamma   90.00
#
_symmetry.space_group_name_H-M   'P 1'
#
loop_
_entity.id
_entity.type
_entity.pdbx_description
1 polymer ?
#
loop_
_entity_poly.entity_id
_entity_poly.type
_entity_poly.pdbx_seq_one_letter_code
_entity_poly.pdbx_strand_id
1 'polypeptide(L)'
;MTLPAVFDTMRLPLIGAPMFILSGPELVIAQCKAGIVGTFPALNARERDGDLVQEIREWFDGPPCADVVARPKADFARAKARLDRLTA
;
A
#
# COMPACT_ATOMS: atom_id res chain seq x y z
N MET A 1 18.39 11.83 -9.42
CA MET A 1 17.33 10.87 -9.77
C MET A 1 15.99 11.55 -9.53
N THR A 2 15.04 11.41 -10.44
CA THR A 2 13.66 11.89 -10.29
C THR A 2 12.82 10.86 -9.53
N LEU A 3 11.86 11.32 -8.73
CA LEU A 3 10.90 10.44 -8.04
C LEU A 3 9.93 9.82 -9.05
N PRO A 4 9.45 8.58 -8.83
CA PRO A 4 8.42 7.97 -9.67
C PRO A 4 7.11 8.76 -9.66
N ALA A 5 6.37 8.73 -10.78
CA ALA A 5 5.15 9.54 -10.99
C ALA A 5 4.03 9.30 -9.95
N VAL A 6 4.05 8.16 -9.25
CA VAL A 6 3.09 7.87 -8.16
C VAL A 6 3.18 8.89 -7.02
N PHE A 7 4.33 9.54 -6.85
CA PHE A 7 4.55 10.56 -5.84
C PHE A 7 4.18 11.97 -6.30
N ASP A 8 3.86 12.19 -7.57
CA ASP A 8 3.58 13.53 -8.13
C ASP A 8 2.35 14.20 -7.51
N THR A 9 1.43 13.39 -6.99
CA THR A 9 0.21 13.86 -6.32
C THR A 9 0.42 14.21 -4.85
N MET A 10 1.57 13.87 -4.27
CA MET A 10 1.86 14.08 -2.86
C MET A 10 2.64 15.38 -2.65
N ARG A 11 2.20 16.20 -1.70
CA ARG A 11 2.94 17.41 -1.29
C ARG A 11 4.31 17.07 -0.69
N LEU A 12 4.41 15.94 -0.01
CA LEU A 12 5.65 15.38 0.51
C LEU A 12 5.65 13.88 0.21
N PRO A 13 6.69 13.33 -0.44
CA PRO A 13 6.77 11.90 -0.70
C PRO A 13 7.05 11.15 0.60
N LEU A 14 5.98 10.77 1.32
CA LEU A 14 6.02 10.16 2.64
C LEU A 14 5.41 8.76 2.62
N ILE A 15 6.12 7.81 3.25
CA ILE A 15 5.68 6.42 3.41
C ILE A 15 5.60 6.09 4.90
N GLY A 16 4.44 5.63 5.36
CA GLY A 16 4.29 5.10 6.71
C GLY A 16 4.96 3.74 6.83
N ALA A 17 5.87 3.55 7.81
CA ALA A 17 6.56 2.28 7.99
C ALA A 17 5.59 1.15 8.41
N PRO A 18 5.75 -0.09 7.89
CA PRO A 18 4.85 -1.19 8.21
C PRO A 18 5.12 -1.72 9.63
N MET A 19 4.08 -1.80 10.45
CA MET A 19 4.14 -2.27 11.84
C MET A 19 3.14 -3.41 12.05
N PHE A 20 3.62 -4.57 12.52
CA PHE A 20 2.80 -5.79 12.64
C PHE A 20 1.55 -5.61 13.50
N ILE A 21 1.68 -4.92 14.63
CA ILE A 21 0.59 -4.75 15.59
C ILE A 21 -0.24 -3.49 15.30
N LEU A 22 0.37 -2.45 14.72
CA LEU A 22 -0.23 -1.10 14.64
C LEU A 22 -0.78 -0.76 13.25
N SER A 23 -0.21 -1.31 12.18
CA SER A 23 -0.69 -1.06 10.80
C SER A 23 -1.96 -1.85 10.49
N GLY A 24 -3.05 -1.52 11.20
CA GLY A 24 -4.40 -2.00 10.92
C GLY A 24 -5.10 -1.25 9.78
N PRO A 25 -6.28 -1.71 9.35
CA PRO A 25 -7.04 -1.12 8.24
C PRO A 25 -7.30 0.38 8.43
N GLU A 26 -7.73 0.78 9.62
CA GLU A 26 -8.13 2.15 9.93
C GLU A 26 -6.94 3.12 9.80
N LEU A 27 -5.77 2.71 10.28
CA LEU A 27 -4.55 3.51 10.19
C LEU A 27 -4.09 3.65 8.73
N VAL A 28 -4.10 2.55 7.97
CA VAL A 28 -3.68 2.56 6.57
C VAL A 28 -4.61 3.43 5.73
N ILE A 29 -5.93 3.32 5.93
CA ILE A 29 -6.94 4.17 5.28
C ILE A 29 -6.73 5.64 5.66
N ALA A 30 -6.50 5.94 6.94
CA ALA A 30 -6.26 7.32 7.39
C ALA A 30 -4.99 7.92 6.77
N GLN A 31 -3.90 7.15 6.68
CA GLN A 31 -2.67 7.56 6.01
C GLN A 31 -2.92 7.88 4.53
N CYS A 32 -3.60 6.98 3.82
CA CYS A 32 -3.98 7.17 2.41
C CYS A 32 -4.83 8.44 2.20
N LYS A 33 -5.84 8.67 3.05
CA LYS A 33 -6.68 9.89 3.01
C LYS A 33 -5.90 11.17 3.32
N ALA A 34 -4.83 11.07 4.12
CA ALA A 34 -3.94 12.18 4.45
C ALA A 34 -2.87 12.45 3.38
N GLY A 35 -2.86 11.69 2.27
CA GLY A 35 -1.85 11.82 1.22
C GLY A 35 -0.50 11.19 1.58
N ILE A 36 -0.50 10.20 2.48
CA ILE A 36 0.65 9.39 2.88
C ILE A 36 0.49 7.99 2.27
N VAL A 37 1.57 7.40 1.78
CA VAL A 37 1.56 5.98 1.38
C VAL A 37 1.40 5.12 2.62
N GLY A 38 0.22 4.50 2.78
CA GLY A 38 -0.08 3.63 3.92
C GLY A 38 0.48 2.22 3.73
N THR A 39 1.13 1.64 4.73
CA THR A 39 1.68 0.27 4.59
C THR A 39 1.40 -0.60 5.81
N PHE A 40 1.32 -1.90 5.58
CA PHE A 40 1.16 -2.92 6.60
C PHE A 40 1.96 -4.18 6.24
N PRO A 41 2.46 -4.97 7.21
CA PRO A 41 3.24 -6.15 6.90
C PRO A 41 2.46 -7.18 6.08
N ALA A 42 3.12 -7.85 5.13
CA ALA A 42 2.49 -8.87 4.30
C ALA A 42 1.95 -10.05 5.12
N LEU A 43 2.52 -10.30 6.31
CA LEU A 43 2.05 -11.32 7.25
C LEU A 43 0.66 -11.01 7.83
N ASN A 44 0.18 -9.76 7.72
CA ASN A 44 -1.16 -9.34 8.11
C ASN A 44 -2.20 -9.53 7.00
N ALA A 45 -1.78 -9.69 5.73
CA ALA A 45 -2.67 -9.99 4.61
C ALA A 45 -3.13 -11.45 4.70
N ARG A 46 -4.40 -11.71 5.02
CA ARG A 46 -4.94 -13.06 5.23
C ARG A 46 -6.14 -13.28 4.31
N GLU A 47 -6.16 -14.31 3.45
CA GLU A 47 -7.21 -14.52 2.44
C GLU A 47 -8.62 -14.95 2.97
N ARG A 48 -9.03 -14.56 4.18
CA ARG A 48 -10.32 -14.95 4.80
C ARG A 48 -11.25 -13.75 4.96
N ASP A 49 -12.53 -14.00 5.22
CA ASP A 49 -13.50 -12.94 5.55
C ASP A 49 -13.00 -12.08 6.74
N GLY A 50 -13.08 -10.76 6.60
CA GLY A 50 -12.47 -9.80 7.54
C GLY A 50 -10.97 -9.57 7.34
N ASP A 51 -10.44 -9.84 6.14
CA ASP A 51 -9.06 -9.49 5.79
C ASP A 51 -8.88 -7.97 5.74
N LEU A 52 -7.80 -7.50 6.36
CA LEU A 52 -7.34 -6.13 6.30
C LEU A 52 -7.22 -5.61 4.85
N VAL A 53 -6.82 -6.46 3.90
CA VAL A 53 -6.75 -6.09 2.47
C VAL A 53 -8.13 -5.80 1.89
N GLN A 54 -9.14 -6.59 2.26
CA GLN A 54 -10.51 -6.42 1.77
C GLN A 54 -11.14 -5.16 2.37
N GLU A 55 -10.97 -4.96 3.68
CA GLU A 55 -11.47 -3.75 4.35
C GLU A 55 -10.87 -2.48 3.74
N ILE A 56 -9.56 -2.47 3.44
CA ILE A 56 -8.93 -1.31 2.77
C ILE A 56 -9.53 -1.09 1.39
N ARG A 57 -9.76 -2.15 0.60
CA ARG A 57 -10.31 -2.05 -0.76
C ARG A 57 -11.76 -1.58 -0.78
N GLU A 58 -12.57 -2.00 0.19
CA GLU A 58 -13.96 -1.54 0.33
C GLU A 58 -14.04 -0.04 0.65
N TRP A 59 -13.11 0.46 1.47
CA TRP A 59 -13.16 1.83 1.97
C TRP A 59 -12.31 2.84 1.19
N PHE A 60 -11.45 2.38 0.27
CA PHE A 60 -10.53 3.25 -0.46
C PHE A 60 -10.43 2.87 -1.95
N ASP A 61 -11.04 3.71 -2.80
CA ASP A 61 -11.03 3.61 -4.27
C ASP A 61 -9.90 4.46 -4.92
N GLY A 62 -8.95 4.95 -4.11
CA GLY A 62 -7.86 5.82 -4.57
C GLY A 62 -6.64 5.05 -5.13
N PRO A 63 -5.59 5.76 -5.61
CA PRO A 63 -4.38 5.14 -6.15
C PRO A 63 -3.76 4.19 -5.12
N PRO A 64 -2.99 3.15 -5.53
CA PRO A 64 -2.58 2.04 -4.65
C PRO A 64 -1.52 2.46 -3.62
N CYS A 65 -1.95 3.27 -2.64
CA CYS A 65 -1.16 3.73 -1.51
C CYS A 65 -0.93 2.60 -0.51
N ALA A 66 -1.74 1.53 -0.52
CA ALA A 66 -1.67 0.38 0.38
C ALA A 66 -0.76 -0.76 -0.11
N ASP A 67 -0.27 -0.71 -1.35
CA ASP A 67 0.15 -1.91 -2.10
C ASP A 67 1.66 -2.23 -2.01
N VAL A 68 2.44 -1.50 -1.20
CA VAL A 68 3.90 -1.70 -1.14
C VAL A 68 4.29 -2.95 -0.32
N VAL A 69 3.42 -3.43 0.58
CA VAL A 69 3.76 -4.55 1.50
C VAL A 69 2.59 -5.55 1.67
N ALA A 70 1.69 -5.66 0.69
CA ALA A 70 0.44 -6.43 0.82
C ALA A 70 0.18 -7.43 -0.30
N ARG A 71 1.21 -8.16 -0.73
CA ARG A 71 1.05 -9.22 -1.72
C ARG A 71 1.46 -10.57 -1.10
N PRO A 72 0.64 -11.62 -1.24
CA PRO A 72 1.11 -12.99 -1.05
C PRO A 72 2.42 -13.16 -1.80
N LYS A 73 3.36 -13.97 -1.29
CA LYS A 73 4.69 -14.13 -1.90
C LYS A 73 4.62 -14.47 -3.41
N ALA A 74 3.53 -15.11 -3.84
CA ALA A 74 3.22 -15.44 -5.23
C ALA A 74 3.07 -14.21 -6.16
N ASP A 75 2.61 -13.07 -5.63
CA ASP A 75 2.30 -11.87 -6.41
C ASP A 75 3.46 -10.87 -6.49
N PHE A 76 4.55 -11.12 -5.76
CA PHE A 76 5.73 -10.26 -5.71
C PHE A 76 6.36 -10.04 -7.10
N ALA A 77 6.31 -11.08 -7.96
CA ALA A 77 6.81 -11.00 -9.34
C ALA A 77 6.01 -10.01 -10.21
N ARG A 78 4.67 -9.99 -10.07
CA ARG A 78 3.81 -9.02 -10.79
C ARG A 78 3.97 -7.62 -10.25
N ALA A 79 4.07 -7.46 -8.93
CA ALA A 79 4.29 -6.17 -8.29
C ALA A 79 5.62 -5.55 -8.74
N LYS A 80 6.70 -6.35 -8.75
CA LYS A 80 8.00 -5.93 -9.29
C LYS A 80 7.88 -5.52 -10.76
N ALA A 81 7.24 -6.33 -11.59
CA ALA A 81 7.07 -6.02 -13.01
C ALA A 81 6.25 -4.73 -13.27
N ARG A 82 5.31 -4.39 -12.38
CA ARG A 82 4.56 -3.13 -12.44
C ARG A 82 5.39 -1.95 -11.96
N LEU A 83 6.15 -2.11 -10.87
CA LEU A 83 7.07 -1.09 -10.38
C LEU A 83 8.12 -0.75 -11.45
N ASP A 84 8.76 -1.77 -12.04
CA ASP A 84 9.74 -1.61 -13.12
C ASP A 84 9.15 -0.80 -14.29
N ARG A 85 7.84 -0.96 -14.57
CA ARG A 85 7.09 -0.23 -15.61
C ARG A 85 6.74 1.22 -15.25
N LEU A 86 6.63 1.54 -13.95
CA LEU A 86 6.33 2.88 -13.45
C LEU A 86 7.61 3.71 -13.22
N THR A 87 8.76 3.06 -13.19
CA THR A 87 10.09 3.66 -13.00
C THR A 87 10.92 3.77 -14.27
N ALA A 88 10.41 3.28 -15.40
CA ALA A 88 10.98 3.41 -16.74
C ALA A 88 10.34 4.59 -17.49
#